data_AF-A0A840WMH2-F1
#
_entry.id   AF-A0A840WMH2-F1
#
_cell.length_a   1.000
_cell.length_b   1.000
_cell.length_c   1.000
_cell.angle_alpha   90.00
_cell.angle_beta   90.00
_cell.angle_gamma   90.00
#
_symmetry.space_group_name_H-M   'P 1'
#
loop_
_entity.id
_entity.type
_entity.pdbx_description
1 polymer ?
#
loop_
_entity_poly.entity_id
_entity_poly.type
_entity_poly.pdbx_seq_one_letter_code
_entity_poly.pdbx_strand_id
1 'polypeptide(L)'
;MRLDLDLGGGTRVTSITRQEAEARGIAEATIASAETAIHAAQVSAECRRRIYAVASAETQMNMAAAAAVISAKTASQRSAAEADILTGLEVAIGWVAAMRANVVTLAADPALNITDDANWPSVPPAAVAVAEQF
;
A
#
# COMPACT_ATOMS: atom_id res chain seq x y z
N MET A 1 8.49 20.17 -0.72
CA MET A 1 7.34 19.62 0.04
C MET A 1 6.44 20.76 0.47
N ARG A 2 5.12 20.60 0.35
CA ARG A 2 4.11 21.57 0.82
C ARG A 2 3.39 20.95 2.02
N LEU A 3 3.18 21.72 3.07
CA LEU A 3 2.62 21.30 4.34
C LEU A 3 1.21 21.88 4.51
N ASP A 4 0.31 21.03 4.99
CA ASP A 4 -0.98 21.45 5.54
C ASP A 4 -0.92 21.24 7.06
N LEU A 5 -1.04 22.33 7.81
CA LEU A 5 -0.85 22.37 9.26
C LEU A 5 -2.17 22.69 9.96
N ASP A 6 -2.49 21.92 11.01
CA ASP A 6 -3.55 22.21 11.96
C ASP A 6 -2.93 22.81 13.22
N LEU A 7 -3.24 24.07 13.51
CA LEU A 7 -2.67 24.82 14.63
C LEU A 7 -3.56 24.73 15.89
N GLY A 8 -4.66 23.98 15.84
CA GLY A 8 -5.64 23.92 16.90
C GLY A 8 -6.62 25.10 16.88
N GLY A 9 -7.70 24.99 17.66
CA GLY A 9 -8.74 26.03 17.74
C GLY A 9 -9.45 26.31 16.41
N GLY A 10 -9.42 25.37 15.46
CA GLY A 10 -9.99 25.53 14.11
C GLY A 10 -9.10 26.28 13.12
N THR A 11 -7.88 26.67 13.51
CA THR A 11 -6.95 27.38 12.62
C THR A 11 -6.16 26.39 11.78
N ARG A 12 -6.28 26.50 10.45
CA ARG A 12 -5.50 25.71 9.48
C ARG A 12 -4.68 26.61 8.58
N VAL A 13 -3.47 26.18 8.28
CA VAL A 13 -2.59 26.81 7.30
C VAL A 13 -2.24 25.78 6.24
N THR A 14 -2.60 26.03 4.99
CA THR A 14 -2.42 25.07 3.90
C THR A 14 -1.35 25.51 2.91
N SER A 15 -0.74 24.54 2.24
CA SER A 15 0.20 24.73 1.12
C SER A 15 1.40 25.64 1.43
N ILE A 16 1.97 25.55 2.63
CA ILE A 16 3.17 26.29 3.03
C ILE A 16 4.43 25.42 2.99
N THR A 17 5.58 26.03 2.83
CA THR A 17 6.89 25.40 3.00
C THR A 17 7.30 25.38 4.47
N ARG A 18 8.26 24.51 4.83
CA ARG A 18 8.89 24.50 6.16
C ARG A 18 9.44 25.89 6.54
N GLN A 19 10.15 26.54 5.62
CA GLN A 19 10.70 27.87 5.85
C GLN A 19 9.61 28.93 6.12
N GLU A 20 8.49 28.89 5.40
CA GLU A 20 7.35 29.78 5.65
C GLU A 20 6.67 29.47 6.99
N ALA A 21 6.62 28.20 7.40
CA ALA A 21 6.10 27.79 8.70
C ALA A 21 6.97 28.33 9.85
N GLU A 22 8.28 28.18 9.73
CA GLU A 22 9.28 28.69 10.68
C GLU A 22 9.22 30.22 10.77
N ALA A 23 9.13 30.92 9.62
CA ALA A 23 9.00 32.38 9.57
C ALA A 23 7.71 32.89 10.23
N ARG A 24 6.65 32.07 10.27
CA ARG A 24 5.39 32.36 10.97
C ARG A 24 5.43 32.01 12.46
N GLY A 25 6.57 31.53 12.97
CA GLY A 25 6.73 31.13 14.37
C GLY A 25 5.96 29.84 14.72
N ILE A 26 5.65 29.00 13.73
CA ILE A 26 5.00 27.70 13.98
C ILE A 26 6.00 26.77 14.67
N ALA A 27 5.55 26.06 15.69
CA ALA A 27 6.39 25.16 16.47
C ALA A 27 6.97 24.01 15.62
N GLU A 28 8.24 23.68 15.84
CA GLU A 28 8.92 22.56 15.15
C GLU A 28 8.15 21.24 15.28
N ALA A 29 7.56 20.97 16.44
CA ALA A 29 6.76 19.75 16.65
C ALA A 29 5.54 19.68 15.70
N THR A 30 4.89 20.81 15.40
CA THR A 30 3.78 20.88 14.46
C THR A 30 4.25 20.64 13.02
N ILE A 31 5.40 21.23 12.66
CA ILE A 31 6.02 21.04 11.34
C ILE A 31 6.42 19.58 11.16
N ALA A 32 7.20 19.01 12.09
CA ALA A 32 7.66 17.62 12.05
C ALA A 32 6.51 16.60 12.01
N SER A 33 5.41 16.87 12.74
CA SER A 33 4.21 16.04 12.69
C SER A 33 3.58 16.02 11.28
N ALA A 34 3.47 17.18 10.63
CA ALA A 34 2.93 17.26 9.28
C ALA A 34 3.85 16.60 8.23
N GLU A 35 5.17 16.74 8.37
CA GLU A 35 6.15 16.06 7.52
C GLU A 35 6.04 14.53 7.67
N THR A 36 5.91 14.04 8.90
CA THR A 36 5.69 12.62 9.20
C THR A 36 4.40 12.11 8.54
N ALA A 37 3.31 12.89 8.61
CA ALA A 37 2.05 12.54 7.98
C ALA A 37 2.15 12.47 6.44
N ILE A 38 2.87 13.41 5.83
CA ILE A 38 3.13 13.39 4.38
C ILE A 38 3.95 12.17 3.98
N HIS A 39 5.03 11.87 4.71
CA HIS A 39 5.86 10.70 4.45
C HIS A 39 5.03 9.40 4.54
N ALA A 40 4.23 9.24 5.60
CA ALA A 40 3.34 8.09 5.75
C ALA A 40 2.35 7.96 4.58
N ALA A 41 1.80 9.08 4.09
CA ALA A 41 0.92 9.08 2.93
C ALA A 41 1.65 8.68 1.64
N GLN A 42 2.90 9.13 1.46
CA GLN A 42 3.74 8.75 0.31
C GLN A 42 4.08 7.26 0.32
N VAL A 43 4.47 6.71 1.47
CA VAL A 43 4.74 5.26 1.65
C VAL A 43 3.49 4.44 1.29
N SER A 44 2.32 4.86 1.79
CA SER A 44 1.04 4.19 1.50
C SER A 44 0.68 4.25 0.01
N ALA A 45 0.87 5.40 -0.63
CA ALA A 45 0.65 5.57 -2.07
C ALA A 45 1.57 4.68 -2.90
N GLU A 46 2.83 4.56 -2.50
CA GLU A 46 3.83 3.72 -3.18
C GLU A 46 3.53 2.22 -3.02
N CYS A 47 3.14 1.78 -1.81
CA CYS A 47 2.65 0.42 -1.57
C CYS A 47 1.50 0.06 -2.52
N ARG A 48 0.52 0.95 -2.64
CA ARG A 48 -0.62 0.78 -3.53
C ARG A 48 -0.20 0.73 -5.00
N ARG A 49 0.69 1.62 -5.43
CA ARG A 49 1.23 1.64 -6.80
C ARG A 49 1.90 0.30 -7.15
N ARG A 50 2.71 -0.23 -6.23
CA ARG A 50 3.41 -1.52 -6.40
C ARG A 50 2.46 -2.70 -6.50
N ILE A 51 1.43 -2.75 -5.66
CA ILE A 51 0.39 -3.79 -5.74
C ILE A 51 -0.35 -3.72 -7.08
N TYR A 52 -0.72 -2.52 -7.53
CA TYR A 52 -1.41 -2.35 -8.83
C TYR A 52 -0.54 -2.59 -10.05
N ALA A 53 0.79 -2.51 -9.91
CA ALA A 53 1.72 -2.90 -10.97
C ALA A 53 1.71 -4.42 -11.22
N VAL A 54 1.36 -5.23 -10.21
CA VAL A 54 1.26 -6.70 -10.33
C VAL A 54 -0.12 -7.11 -10.82
N ALA A 55 -1.18 -6.57 -10.20
CA ALA A 55 -2.56 -6.87 -10.56
C ALA A 55 -3.37 -5.58 -10.56
N SER A 56 -3.90 -5.20 -11.74
CA SER A 56 -4.77 -4.04 -11.87
C SER A 56 -6.03 -4.18 -10.99
N ALA A 57 -6.78 -3.08 -10.79
CA ALA A 57 -8.04 -3.16 -10.07
C ALA A 57 -9.06 -4.11 -10.75
N GLU A 58 -9.06 -4.16 -12.08
CA GLU A 58 -9.90 -5.08 -12.87
C GLU A 58 -9.46 -6.52 -12.67
N THR A 59 -8.15 -6.79 -12.80
CA THR A 59 -7.54 -8.10 -12.52
C THR A 59 -7.90 -8.58 -11.11
N GLN A 60 -7.77 -7.72 -10.09
CA GLN A 60 -8.13 -8.05 -8.71
C GLN A 60 -9.62 -8.38 -8.54
N MET A 61 -10.50 -7.66 -9.25
CA MET A 61 -11.94 -7.94 -9.23
C MET A 61 -12.26 -9.29 -9.88
N ASN A 62 -11.63 -9.60 -11.01
CA ASN A 62 -11.79 -10.88 -11.71
C ASN A 62 -11.26 -12.05 -10.86
N MET A 63 -10.09 -11.88 -10.24
CA MET A 63 -9.53 -12.82 -9.26
C MET A 63 -10.48 -13.10 -8.10
N ALA A 64 -11.06 -12.04 -7.51
CA ALA A 64 -12.02 -12.18 -6.41
C ALA A 64 -13.32 -12.88 -6.84
N ALA A 65 -13.84 -12.57 -8.04
CA ALA A 65 -15.01 -13.23 -8.59
C ALA A 65 -14.77 -14.73 -8.85
N ALA A 66 -13.62 -15.07 -9.44
CA ALA A 66 -13.21 -16.45 -9.64
C ALA A 66 -13.06 -17.20 -8.31
N ALA A 67 -12.40 -16.57 -7.32
CA ALA A 67 -12.27 -17.12 -5.97
C ALA A 67 -13.64 -17.45 -5.36
N ALA A 68 -14.62 -16.55 -5.50
CA ALA A 68 -15.97 -16.75 -4.98
C ALA A 68 -16.69 -17.92 -5.66
N VAL A 69 -16.62 -18.01 -7.00
CA VAL A 69 -17.24 -19.10 -7.77
C VAL A 69 -16.60 -20.45 -7.43
N ILE A 70 -15.28 -20.51 -7.33
CA ILE A 70 -14.56 -21.74 -6.98
C ILE A 70 -14.84 -22.15 -5.52
N SER A 71 -14.89 -21.18 -4.61
CA SER A 71 -15.13 -21.43 -3.17
C SER A 71 -16.53 -21.95 -2.89
N ALA A 72 -17.51 -21.63 -3.75
CA ALA A 72 -18.87 -22.16 -3.66
C ALA A 72 -18.95 -23.67 -3.97
N LYS A 73 -17.94 -24.24 -4.64
CA LYS A 73 -17.83 -25.69 -4.89
C LYS A 73 -17.28 -26.41 -3.66
N THR A 74 -17.73 -27.63 -3.42
CA THR A 74 -17.05 -28.51 -2.46
C THR A 74 -15.67 -28.89 -2.99
N ALA A 75 -14.75 -29.27 -2.10
CA ALA A 75 -13.39 -29.64 -2.51
C ALA A 75 -13.37 -30.77 -3.56
N SER A 76 -14.29 -31.74 -3.48
CA SER A 76 -14.41 -32.85 -4.45
C SER A 76 -14.98 -32.43 -5.81
N GLN A 77 -15.57 -31.24 -5.91
CA GLN A 77 -16.13 -30.68 -7.15
C GLN A 77 -15.18 -29.71 -7.86
N ARG A 78 -14.06 -29.35 -7.22
CA ARG A 78 -13.05 -28.47 -7.81
C ARG A 78 -12.16 -29.26 -8.74
N SER A 79 -11.87 -28.70 -9.90
CA SER A 79 -10.79 -29.20 -10.75
C SER A 79 -9.42 -28.89 -10.13
N ALA A 80 -8.37 -29.57 -10.60
CA ALA A 80 -7.00 -29.28 -10.18
C ALA A 80 -6.62 -27.82 -10.44
N ALA A 81 -6.96 -27.29 -11.63
CA ALA A 81 -6.71 -25.89 -11.99
C ALA A 81 -7.40 -24.91 -11.03
N GLU A 82 -8.61 -25.22 -10.56
CA GLU A 82 -9.32 -24.39 -9.59
C GLU A 82 -8.67 -24.42 -8.21
N ALA A 83 -8.14 -25.56 -7.79
CA ALA A 83 -7.34 -25.65 -6.58
C ALA A 83 -6.06 -24.82 -6.70
N ASP A 84 -5.37 -24.89 -7.84
CA ASP A 84 -4.15 -24.10 -8.12
C ASP A 84 -4.42 -22.59 -8.09
N ILE A 85 -5.56 -22.13 -8.65
CA ILE A 85 -5.99 -20.73 -8.55
C ILE A 85 -6.15 -20.31 -7.08
N LEU A 86 -6.83 -21.10 -6.25
CA LEU A 86 -7.00 -20.78 -4.83
C LEU A 86 -5.66 -20.69 -4.08
N THR A 87 -4.73 -21.61 -4.35
CA THR A 87 -3.38 -21.56 -3.78
C THR A 87 -2.62 -20.32 -4.21
N GLY A 88 -2.67 -19.96 -5.50
CA GLY A 88 -2.06 -18.73 -6.00
C GLY A 88 -2.66 -17.47 -5.36
N LEU A 89 -3.98 -17.43 -5.19
CA LEU A 89 -4.69 -16.34 -4.52
C LEU A 89 -4.29 -16.20 -3.05
N GLU A 90 -4.15 -17.31 -2.32
CA GLU A 90 -3.69 -17.28 -0.93
C GLU A 90 -2.29 -16.64 -0.82
N VAL A 91 -1.37 -17.02 -1.72
CA VAL A 91 -0.02 -16.42 -1.78
C VAL A 91 -0.10 -14.92 -2.12
N ALA A 92 -0.92 -14.53 -3.10
CA ALA A 92 -1.09 -13.14 -3.48
C ALA A 92 -1.65 -12.28 -2.34
N ILE A 93 -2.66 -12.78 -1.62
CA ILE A 93 -3.25 -12.10 -0.45
C ILE A 93 -2.21 -11.98 0.67
N GLY A 94 -1.44 -13.04 0.93
CA GLY A 94 -0.35 -13.03 1.90
C GLY A 94 0.71 -11.97 1.58
N TRP A 95 1.10 -11.85 0.31
CA TRP A 95 2.02 -10.81 -0.13
C TRP A 95 1.44 -9.39 0.02
N VAL A 96 0.18 -9.17 -0.34
CA VAL A 96 -0.49 -7.87 -0.12
C VAL A 96 -0.52 -7.52 1.37
N ALA A 97 -0.76 -8.48 2.26
CA ALA A 97 -0.71 -8.26 3.69
C ALA A 97 0.70 -7.88 4.16
N ALA A 98 1.75 -8.57 3.67
CA ALA A 98 3.14 -8.24 3.97
C ALA A 98 3.52 -6.83 3.48
N MET A 99 3.10 -6.46 2.27
CA MET A 99 3.29 -5.12 1.70
C MET A 99 2.67 -4.04 2.60
N ARG A 100 1.44 -4.26 3.07
CA ARG A 100 0.73 -3.32 3.97
C ARG A 100 1.36 -3.25 5.35
N ALA A 101 1.84 -4.37 5.90
CA ALA A 101 2.57 -4.37 7.16
C ALA A 101 3.87 -3.57 7.06
N ASN A 102 4.59 -3.69 5.93
CA ASN A 102 5.85 -2.99 5.71
C ASN A 102 5.69 -1.47 5.58
N VAL A 103 4.50 -0.96 5.24
CA VAL A 103 4.20 0.49 5.27
C VAL A 103 4.48 1.08 6.65
N VAL A 104 4.17 0.35 7.74
CA VAL A 104 4.41 0.84 9.10
C VAL A 104 5.91 1.04 9.35
N THR A 105 6.73 0.06 8.95
CA THR A 105 8.20 0.14 9.06
C THR A 105 8.76 1.31 8.25
N LEU A 106 8.35 1.43 6.98
CA LEU A 106 8.86 2.48 6.09
C LEU A 106 8.37 3.88 6.47
N ALA A 107 7.16 4.01 7.01
CA ALA A 107 6.64 5.28 7.50
C ALA A 107 7.33 5.75 8.79
N ALA A 108 7.87 4.83 9.59
CA ALA A 108 8.59 5.14 10.82
C ALA A 108 10.05 5.60 10.56
N ASP A 109 10.61 5.31 9.39
CA ASP A 109 11.98 5.66 9.04
C ASP A 109 12.04 6.46 7.72
N PRO A 110 12.15 7.81 7.79
CA PRO A 110 12.26 8.65 6.61
C PRO A 110 13.60 8.53 5.87
N ALA A 111 14.59 7.83 6.43
CA ALA A 111 15.86 7.56 5.74
C ALA A 111 15.73 6.42 4.71
N LEU A 112 14.70 5.58 4.82
CA LEU A 112 14.46 4.51 3.86
C LEU A 112 13.88 5.05 2.55
N ASN A 113 14.56 4.77 1.44
CA ASN A 113 14.07 5.13 0.13
C ASN A 113 12.87 4.26 -0.26
N ILE A 114 11.67 4.81 -0.17
CA ILE A 114 10.43 4.11 -0.52
C ILE A 114 10.35 3.72 -2.01
N THR A 115 11.16 4.33 -2.88
CA THR A 115 11.21 3.97 -4.31
C THR A 115 12.14 2.80 -4.60
N ASP A 116 12.98 2.41 -3.64
CA ASP A 116 13.92 1.28 -3.79
C ASP A 116 13.19 -0.05 -3.54
N ASP A 117 13.27 -0.96 -4.50
CA ASP A 117 12.66 -2.29 -4.43
C ASP A 117 13.22 -3.13 -3.26
N ALA A 118 14.47 -2.88 -2.85
CA ALA A 118 15.08 -3.59 -1.73
C ALA A 118 14.35 -3.36 -0.39
N ASN A 119 13.60 -2.27 -0.29
CA ASN A 119 12.83 -1.92 0.90
C ASN A 119 11.44 -2.56 0.94
N TRP A 120 11.03 -3.33 -0.08
CA TRP A 120 9.70 -3.92 -0.17
C TRP A 120 9.75 -5.46 -0.23
N PRO A 121 8.72 -6.14 0.28
CA PRO A 121 8.54 -7.57 0.06
C PRO A 121 8.55 -7.92 -1.43
N SER A 122 9.44 -8.83 -1.83
CA SER A 122 9.51 -9.34 -3.20
C SER A 122 8.19 -9.99 -3.61
N VAL A 123 7.76 -9.77 -4.85
CA VAL A 123 6.54 -10.37 -5.39
C VAL A 123 6.74 -11.88 -5.54
N PRO A 124 5.92 -12.74 -4.90
CA PRO A 124 6.05 -14.18 -5.07
C PRO A 124 5.70 -14.59 -6.51
N PRO A 125 6.44 -15.54 -7.13
CA PRO A 125 6.12 -16.00 -8.47
C PRO A 125 4.69 -16.54 -8.63
N ALA A 126 4.16 -17.20 -7.60
CA ALA A 126 2.77 -17.70 -7.62
C ALA A 126 1.72 -16.57 -7.63
N ALA A 127 2.03 -15.41 -7.04
CA ALA A 127 1.14 -14.24 -7.09
C ALA A 127 1.11 -13.62 -8.50
N VAL A 128 2.24 -13.61 -9.20
CA VAL A 128 2.33 -13.18 -10.61
C VAL A 128 1.56 -14.17 -11.49
N ALA A 129 1.84 -15.47 -11.34
CA ALA A 129 1.25 -16.52 -12.18
C ALA A 129 -0.29 -16.61 -12.05
N VAL A 130 -0.85 -16.30 -10.87
CA VAL A 130 -2.32 -16.23 -10.73
C VAL A 130 -2.88 -14.93 -11.29
N ALA A 131 -2.17 -13.80 -11.16
CA ALA A 131 -2.61 -12.52 -11.71
C ALA A 131 -2.64 -12.54 -13.25
N GLU A 132 -1.66 -13.17 -13.90
CA GLU A 132 -1.58 -13.31 -15.37
C GLU A 132 -2.72 -14.14 -15.98
N GLN A 133 -3.49 -14.86 -15.17
CA GLN A 133 -4.68 -15.60 -15.63
C GLN A 133 -5.92 -14.70 -15.78
N PHE A 134 -5.87 -13.43 -15.37
CA PHE A 134 -7.01 -12.51 -15.28
C PHE A 134 -6.73 -11.11 -15.84
#